data_AF-A0A8K0KCA5-F1
#
_entry.id   AF-A0A8K0KCA5-F1
#
_cell.length_a   1.000
_cell.length_b   1.000
_cell.length_c   1.000
_cell.angle_alpha   90.00
_cell.angle_beta   90.00
_cell.angle_gamma   90.00
#
_symmetry.space_group_name_H-M   'P 1'
#
loop_
_entity.id
_entity.type
_entity.pdbx_description
1 polymer ?
#
loop_
_entity_poly.entity_id
_entity_poly.type
_entity_poly.pdbx_seq_one_letter_code
_entity_poly.pdbx_strand_id
1 'polypeptide(L)'
;MEDLMADIKKTANKVRAKLKVIEQNIEQEEHTNKSSADLRIRKTQHSTLSRKFVEVMTEYNRTQTDYRERCKGRIQRQLEIIIRTSLIIMETQQAKQTLADIEARHADIIKLENSIRELHDMFMDMAMLVESQGEMIDRIEYHVEHAVDYVQTATQDTKKALKYQSKARRGELVDRIEYHVAQSQNCVETARVELKVAEGYQTKARKAFWRTEIKHRRYHVEKDTHHSVPGSSSSHFNYHPGSLVGIMRQQVVMIADSAANAATVTNAAADANLTC
;
A
#
# COMPACT_ATOMS: atom_id res chain seq x y z
N MET A 1 -56.36 -19.91 7.95
CA MET A 1 -56.18 -18.43 7.96
C MET A 1 -55.63 -17.99 9.31
N GLU A 2 -56.20 -18.49 10.41
CA GLU A 2 -55.75 -18.21 11.78
C GLU A 2 -54.30 -18.60 12.04
N ASP A 3 -53.88 -19.79 11.58
CA ASP A 3 -52.48 -20.24 11.72
C ASP A 3 -51.49 -19.28 11.05
N LEU A 4 -51.84 -18.77 9.86
CA LEU A 4 -51.00 -17.82 9.13
C LEU A 4 -50.91 -16.47 9.88
N MET A 5 -52.00 -15.99 10.47
CA MET A 5 -51.97 -14.77 11.27
C MET A 5 -51.09 -14.95 12.52
N ALA A 6 -51.17 -16.10 13.17
CA ALA A 6 -50.34 -16.43 14.32
C ALA A 6 -48.85 -16.53 13.95
N ASP A 7 -48.53 -17.13 12.80
CA ASP A 7 -47.15 -17.24 12.30
C ASP A 7 -46.57 -15.89 11.89
N ILE A 8 -47.35 -15.05 11.20
CA ILE A 8 -46.96 -13.67 10.86
C ILE A 8 -46.68 -12.90 12.16
N LYS A 9 -47.57 -12.98 13.15
CA LYS A 9 -47.39 -12.34 14.46
C LYS A 9 -46.11 -12.83 15.16
N LYS A 10 -45.89 -14.13 15.21
CA LYS A 10 -44.71 -14.73 15.84
C LYS A 10 -43.43 -14.28 15.16
N THR A 11 -43.43 -14.23 13.84
CA THR A 11 -42.28 -13.81 13.04
C THR A 11 -42.02 -12.31 13.18
N ALA A 12 -43.06 -11.48 13.13
CA ALA A 12 -42.96 -10.03 13.32
C ALA A 12 -42.38 -9.68 14.69
N ASN A 13 -42.82 -10.34 15.76
CA ASN A 13 -42.27 -10.12 17.10
C ASN A 13 -40.80 -10.54 17.21
N LYS A 14 -40.38 -11.62 16.53
CA LYS A 14 -38.97 -12.01 16.45
C LYS A 14 -38.12 -10.96 15.72
N VAL A 15 -38.62 -10.43 14.59
CA VAL A 15 -37.93 -9.39 13.83
C VAL A 15 -37.79 -8.13 14.68
N ARG A 16 -38.89 -7.68 15.31
CA ARG A 16 -38.89 -6.53 16.23
C ARG A 16 -37.88 -6.69 17.37
N ALA A 17 -37.86 -7.85 18.03
CA ALA A 17 -36.91 -8.11 19.10
C ALA A 17 -35.45 -8.05 18.63
N LYS A 18 -35.16 -8.58 17.43
CA LYS A 18 -33.81 -8.50 16.84
C LYS A 18 -33.42 -7.08 16.46
N LEU A 19 -34.34 -6.29 15.91
CA LEU A 19 -34.09 -4.88 15.59
C LEU A 19 -33.76 -4.09 16.86
N LYS A 20 -34.53 -4.26 17.94
CA LYS A 20 -34.23 -3.62 19.24
C LYS A 20 -32.86 -4.00 19.82
N VAL A 21 -32.43 -5.25 19.67
CA VAL A 21 -31.09 -5.65 20.11
C VAL A 21 -30.01 -4.92 19.30
N ILE A 22 -30.21 -4.75 17.99
CA ILE A 22 -29.25 -4.02 17.15
C ILE A 22 -29.23 -2.53 17.53
N GLU A 23 -30.39 -1.92 17.77
CA GLU A 23 -30.53 -0.54 18.26
C GLU A 23 -29.74 -0.32 19.56
N GLN A 24 -29.96 -1.16 20.57
CA GLN A 24 -29.25 -1.06 21.86
C GLN A 24 -27.74 -1.21 21.71
N ASN A 25 -27.28 -2.09 20.83
CA ASN A 25 -25.84 -2.25 20.55
C ASN A 25 -25.26 -1.00 19.88
N ILE A 26 -26.01 -0.37 18.96
CA ILE A 26 -25.59 0.88 18.32
C ILE A 26 -25.46 2.00 19.35
N GLU A 27 -26.46 2.18 20.22
CA GLU A 27 -26.46 3.21 21.27
C GLU A 27 -25.27 3.02 22.23
N GLN A 28 -25.03 1.79 22.68
CA GLN A 28 -23.89 1.47 23.56
C GLN A 28 -22.54 1.81 22.92
N GLU A 29 -22.36 1.49 21.64
CA GLU A 29 -21.11 1.79 20.94
C GLU A 29 -20.91 3.28 20.65
N GLU A 30 -21.98 4.01 20.37
CA GLU A 30 -21.93 5.47 20.22
C GLU A 30 -21.44 6.16 21.50
N HIS A 31 -21.89 5.71 22.67
CA HIS A 31 -21.42 6.25 23.96
C HIS A 31 -19.93 6.01 24.20
N THR A 32 -19.34 4.96 23.60
CA THR A 32 -17.89 4.71 23.67
C THR A 32 -17.08 5.50 22.64
N ASN A 33 -17.73 6.36 21.84
CA ASN A 33 -17.15 7.22 20.80
C ASN A 33 -16.28 6.47 19.77
N LYS A 34 -16.56 5.18 19.58
CA LYS A 34 -15.90 4.32 18.58
C LYS A 34 -16.64 4.46 17.25
N SER A 35 -16.38 5.54 16.51
CA SER A 35 -16.84 5.65 15.12
C SER A 35 -16.07 4.68 14.21
N SER A 36 -16.49 3.41 14.24
CA SER A 36 -15.89 2.33 13.48
C SER A 36 -16.65 2.08 12.17
N ALA A 37 -15.98 1.47 11.18
CA ALA A 37 -16.68 0.99 9.98
C ALA A 37 -17.82 0.02 10.33
N ASP A 38 -17.59 -0.81 11.35
CA ASP A 38 -18.54 -1.80 11.86
C ASP A 38 -19.80 -1.15 12.46
N LEU A 39 -19.65 -0.07 13.25
CA LEU A 39 -20.76 0.72 13.79
C LEU A 39 -21.60 1.37 12.67
N ARG A 40 -20.94 1.92 11.64
CA ARG A 40 -21.62 2.50 10.46
C ARG A 40 -22.41 1.45 9.69
N ILE A 41 -21.84 0.25 9.51
CA ILE A 41 -22.52 -0.87 8.85
C ILE A 41 -23.75 -1.30 9.66
N ARG A 42 -23.63 -1.48 10.98
CA ARG A 42 -24.76 -1.81 11.86
C ARG A 42 -25.89 -0.80 11.77
N LYS A 43 -25.58 0.50 11.87
CA LYS A 43 -26.54 1.60 11.72
C LYS A 43 -27.29 1.56 10.38
N THR A 44 -26.54 1.37 9.29
CA THR A 44 -27.10 1.27 7.93
C THR A 44 -28.05 0.09 7.79
N GLN A 45 -27.62 -1.08 8.25
CA GLN A 45 -28.39 -2.31 8.17
C GLN A 45 -29.65 -2.24 9.03
N HIS A 46 -29.51 -1.78 10.28
CA HIS A 46 -30.63 -1.56 11.19
C HIS A 46 -31.70 -0.68 10.56
N SER A 47 -31.27 0.41 9.92
CA SER A 47 -32.18 1.36 9.28
C SER A 47 -32.91 0.79 8.08
N THR A 48 -32.18 0.11 7.20
CA THR A 48 -32.75 -0.54 6.02
C THR A 48 -33.75 -1.62 6.40
N LEU A 49 -33.39 -2.48 7.37
CA LEU A 49 -34.26 -3.54 7.86
C LEU A 49 -35.50 -2.99 8.56
N SER A 50 -35.36 -1.90 9.34
CA SER A 50 -36.49 -1.23 10.00
C SER A 50 -37.49 -0.67 9.00
N ARG A 51 -37.04 0.02 7.94
CA ARG A 51 -37.93 0.48 6.86
C ARG A 51 -38.63 -0.67 6.17
N LYS A 52 -37.90 -1.72 5.79
CA LYS A 52 -38.49 -2.90 5.13
C LYS A 52 -39.51 -3.60 6.02
N PHE A 53 -39.27 -3.67 7.33
CA PHE A 53 -40.23 -4.21 8.27
C PHE A 53 -41.51 -3.36 8.32
N VAL A 54 -41.40 -2.04 8.44
CA VAL A 54 -42.56 -1.13 8.44
C VAL A 54 -43.34 -1.19 7.12
N GLU A 55 -42.66 -1.28 5.97
CA GLU A 55 -43.29 -1.46 4.65
C GLU A 55 -44.17 -2.74 4.63
N VAL A 56 -43.60 -3.89 5.01
CA VAL A 56 -44.32 -5.18 5.00
C VAL A 56 -45.48 -5.18 6.00
N MET A 57 -45.29 -4.60 7.18
CA MET A 57 -46.34 -4.56 8.20
C MET A 57 -47.48 -3.61 7.81
N THR A 58 -47.17 -2.53 7.09
CA THR A 58 -48.19 -1.61 6.54
C THR A 58 -49.04 -2.33 5.49
N GLU A 59 -48.42 -3.10 4.59
CA GLU A 59 -49.14 -3.90 3.60
C GLU A 59 -50.01 -5.00 4.25
N TYR A 60 -49.49 -5.64 5.31
CA TYR A 60 -50.27 -6.59 6.10
C TYR A 60 -51.48 -5.93 6.76
N ASN A 61 -51.32 -4.74 7.36
CA ASN A 61 -52.43 -3.99 7.97
C ASN A 61 -53.49 -3.58 6.94
N ARG A 62 -53.07 -3.15 5.75
CA ARG A 62 -53.97 -2.84 4.63
C ARG A 62 -54.79 -4.07 4.24
N THR A 63 -54.13 -5.22 4.08
CA THR A 63 -54.80 -6.50 3.76
C THR A 63 -55.81 -6.91 4.82
N GLN A 64 -55.50 -6.72 6.11
CA GLN A 64 -56.43 -7.00 7.21
C GLN A 64 -57.65 -6.07 7.18
N THR A 65 -57.43 -4.78 6.95
CA THR A 65 -58.50 -3.78 6.86
C THR A 65 -59.44 -4.09 5.68
N ASP A 66 -58.89 -4.42 4.52
CA ASP A 66 -59.66 -4.83 3.35
C ASP A 66 -60.47 -6.12 3.59
N TYR A 67 -59.93 -7.07 4.35
CA TYR A 67 -60.66 -8.28 4.72
C TYR A 67 -61.79 -7.98 5.72
N ARG A 68 -61.55 -7.10 6.72
CA ARG A 68 -62.56 -6.63 7.67
C ARG A 68 -63.74 -5.97 6.95
N GLU A 69 -63.48 -5.06 6.02
CA GLU A 69 -64.54 -4.38 5.25
C GLU A 69 -65.34 -5.37 4.37
N ARG A 70 -64.68 -6.38 3.79
CA ARG A 70 -65.37 -7.46 3.07
C ARG A 70 -66.24 -8.34 3.96
N CYS A 71 -65.83 -8.60 5.20
CA CYS A 71 -66.66 -9.32 6.18
C CYS A 71 -67.87 -8.47 6.60
N LYS A 72 -67.65 -7.18 6.90
CA LYS A 72 -68.71 -6.22 7.23
C LYS A 72 -69.76 -6.11 6.12
N GLY A 73 -69.33 -5.95 4.87
CA GLY A 73 -70.23 -5.87 3.72
C GLY A 73 -71.05 -7.15 3.49
N ARG A 74 -70.50 -8.33 3.85
CA ARG A 74 -71.25 -9.60 3.80
C ARG A 74 -72.29 -9.70 4.90
N ILE A 75 -71.94 -9.34 6.14
CA ILE A 75 -72.88 -9.31 7.27
C ILE A 75 -74.03 -8.34 6.96
N GLN A 76 -73.72 -7.15 6.46
CA GLN A 76 -74.73 -6.15 6.09
C GLN A 76 -75.71 -6.71 5.05
N ARG A 77 -75.20 -7.34 3.98
CA ARG A 77 -76.05 -7.96 2.96
C ARG A 77 -76.91 -9.09 3.51
N GLN A 78 -76.38 -9.93 4.40
CA GLN A 78 -77.13 -11.02 5.02
C GLN A 78 -78.23 -10.51 5.96
N LEU A 79 -77.96 -9.43 6.71
CA LEU A 79 -78.96 -8.76 7.55
C LEU A 79 -80.08 -8.12 6.73
N GLU A 80 -79.74 -7.43 5.63
CA GLU A 80 -80.74 -6.84 4.72
C GLU A 80 -81.70 -7.89 4.16
N ILE A 81 -81.19 -9.09 3.82
CA ILE A 81 -82.01 -10.21 3.35
C ILE A 81 -82.99 -10.65 4.45
N ILE A 82 -82.49 -10.92 5.66
CA ILE A 82 -83.31 -11.36 6.81
C ILE A 82 -84.43 -10.36 7.10
N ILE A 83 -84.09 -9.07 7.18
CA ILE A 83 -85.03 -7.98 7.49
C ILE A 83 -86.10 -7.87 6.40
N ARG A 84 -85.70 -7.92 5.14
CA ARG A 84 -86.60 -7.75 3.99
C ARG A 84 -87.52 -8.95 3.78
N THR A 85 -87.11 -10.16 4.15
CA THR A 85 -87.97 -11.34 4.06
C THR A 85 -89.05 -11.43 5.14
N SER A 86 -89.15 -10.46 6.04
CA SER A 86 -90.02 -10.45 7.22
C SER A 86 -89.69 -11.56 8.23
N LEU A 87 -89.90 -11.27 9.53
CA LEU A 87 -89.65 -12.14 10.69
C LEU A 87 -90.34 -13.53 10.65
N ILE A 88 -91.14 -13.81 9.62
CA ILE A 88 -91.81 -15.09 9.33
C ILE A 88 -90.78 -16.22 9.11
N ILE A 89 -89.52 -15.89 8.80
CA ILE A 89 -88.48 -16.84 8.37
C ILE A 89 -87.57 -17.35 9.50
N MET A 90 -87.63 -16.81 10.72
CA MET A 90 -86.75 -17.23 11.83
C MET A 90 -86.84 -18.74 12.16
N GLU A 91 -87.96 -19.40 11.86
CA GLU A 91 -88.12 -20.85 12.01
C GLU A 91 -87.55 -21.68 10.85
N THR A 92 -87.31 -21.07 9.69
CA THR A 92 -86.79 -21.77 8.52
C THR A 92 -85.31 -22.11 8.68
N GLN A 93 -84.90 -23.25 8.12
CA GLN A 93 -83.50 -23.67 8.09
C GLN A 93 -82.58 -22.62 7.45
N GLN A 94 -83.10 -21.81 6.53
CA GLN A 94 -82.34 -20.79 5.81
C GLN A 94 -81.97 -19.59 6.70
N ALA A 95 -82.87 -19.14 7.59
CA ALA A 95 -82.53 -18.09 8.56
C ALA A 95 -81.47 -18.58 9.56
N LYS A 96 -81.58 -19.82 10.04
CA LYS A 96 -80.59 -20.42 10.96
C LYS A 96 -79.20 -20.50 10.32
N GLN A 97 -79.12 -20.92 9.05
CA GLN A 97 -77.85 -20.94 8.32
C GLN A 97 -77.27 -19.53 8.13
N THR A 98 -78.12 -18.55 7.82
CA THR A 98 -77.69 -17.15 7.65
C THR A 98 -77.18 -16.55 8.96
N LEU A 99 -77.84 -16.85 10.08
CA LEU A 99 -77.39 -16.41 11.40
C LEU A 99 -76.04 -17.04 11.78
N ALA A 100 -75.87 -18.35 11.56
CA ALA A 100 -74.61 -19.04 11.80
C ALA A 100 -73.46 -18.46 10.95
N ASP A 101 -73.73 -18.10 9.69
CA ASP A 101 -72.76 -17.40 8.83
C ASP A 101 -72.40 -16.02 9.38
N ILE A 102 -73.39 -15.24 9.85
CA ILE A 102 -73.15 -13.92 10.47
C ILE A 102 -72.28 -14.06 11.72
N GLU A 103 -72.59 -15.02 12.60
CA GLU A 103 -71.84 -15.29 13.82
C GLU A 103 -70.38 -15.68 13.52
N ALA A 104 -70.17 -16.57 12.54
CA ALA A 104 -68.83 -16.97 12.10
C ALA A 104 -68.03 -15.77 11.56
N ARG A 105 -68.66 -14.89 10.76
CA ARG A 105 -68.02 -13.67 10.24
C ARG A 105 -67.75 -12.64 11.32
N HIS A 106 -68.62 -12.53 12.30
CA HIS A 106 -68.41 -11.66 13.46
C HIS A 106 -67.21 -12.13 14.29
N ALA A 107 -67.06 -13.44 14.47
CA ALA A 107 -65.88 -14.02 15.11
C ALA A 107 -64.58 -13.70 14.32
N ASP A 108 -64.60 -13.77 13.00
CA ASP A 108 -63.47 -13.35 12.15
C ASP A 108 -63.12 -11.86 12.37
N ILE A 109 -64.14 -10.98 12.45
CA ILE A 109 -63.95 -9.53 12.68
C ILE A 109 -63.28 -9.27 14.02
N ILE A 110 -63.75 -9.92 15.10
CA ILE A 110 -63.14 -9.76 16.43
C ILE A 110 -61.66 -10.16 16.41
N LYS A 111 -61.32 -11.27 15.74
CA LYS A 111 -59.93 -11.73 15.61
C LYS A 111 -59.07 -10.72 14.85
N LEU A 112 -59.59 -10.15 13.76
CA LEU A 112 -58.91 -9.11 12.99
C LEU A 112 -58.68 -7.86 13.82
N GLU A 113 -59.68 -7.39 14.56
CA GLU A 113 -59.55 -6.18 15.39
C GLU A 113 -58.50 -6.35 16.48
N ASN A 114 -58.42 -7.54 17.08
CA ASN A 114 -57.34 -7.87 18.02
C ASN A 114 -55.98 -7.86 17.34
N SER A 115 -55.85 -8.44 16.15
CA SER A 115 -54.59 -8.40 15.40
C SER A 115 -54.20 -6.98 14.97
N ILE A 116 -55.15 -6.13 14.57
CA ILE A 116 -54.89 -4.74 14.17
C ILE A 116 -54.42 -3.92 15.37
N ARG A 117 -55.02 -4.13 16.55
CA ARG A 117 -54.60 -3.45 17.79
C ARG A 117 -53.16 -3.81 18.16
N GLU A 118 -52.78 -5.07 18.03
CA GLU A 118 -51.40 -5.51 18.27
C GLU A 118 -50.41 -4.96 17.23
N LEU A 119 -50.83 -4.84 15.96
CA LEU A 119 -50.03 -4.17 14.93
C LEU A 119 -49.79 -2.70 15.28
N HIS A 120 -50.82 -2.01 15.77
CA HIS A 120 -50.73 -0.61 16.18
C HIS A 120 -49.66 -0.41 17.27
N ASP A 121 -49.63 -1.28 18.28
CA ASP A 121 -48.59 -1.22 19.32
C ASP A 121 -47.18 -1.41 18.74
N MET A 122 -47.02 -2.29 17.75
CA MET A 122 -45.75 -2.44 17.02
C MET A 122 -45.42 -1.22 16.16
N PHE A 123 -46.40 -0.55 15.55
CA PHE A 123 -46.19 0.66 14.77
C PHE A 123 -45.78 1.85 15.63
N MET A 124 -46.35 2.03 16.82
CA MET A 124 -45.96 3.10 17.73
C MET A 124 -44.48 2.98 18.16
N ASP A 125 -44.05 1.75 18.46
CA ASP A 125 -42.66 1.41 18.80
C ASP A 125 -41.71 1.68 17.61
N MET A 126 -42.12 1.30 16.39
CA MET A 126 -41.31 1.47 15.17
C MET A 126 -41.35 2.88 14.59
N ALA A 127 -42.36 3.69 14.89
CA ALA A 127 -42.49 5.06 14.38
C ALA A 127 -41.39 5.97 14.96
N MET A 128 -41.12 5.88 16.27
CA MET A 128 -40.01 6.60 16.91
C MET A 128 -38.65 6.15 16.37
N LEU A 129 -38.52 4.85 16.08
CA LEU A 129 -37.35 4.24 15.48
C LEU A 129 -37.06 4.79 14.09
N VAL A 130 -38.06 4.91 13.21
CA VAL A 130 -37.86 5.34 11.81
C VAL A 130 -37.70 6.86 11.69
N GLU A 131 -38.37 7.65 12.53
CA GLU A 131 -38.33 9.12 12.49
C GLU A 131 -36.95 9.68 12.87
N SER A 132 -36.27 9.07 13.84
CA SER A 132 -34.91 9.49 14.27
C SER A 132 -33.80 9.13 13.26
N GLN A 133 -34.09 8.32 12.24
CA GLN A 133 -33.07 7.75 11.34
C GLN A 133 -32.87 8.51 10.02
N GLY A 134 -33.72 9.49 9.69
CA GLY A 134 -33.65 10.25 8.44
C GLY A 134 -32.32 10.99 8.25
N GLU A 135 -31.71 11.50 9.34
CA GLU A 135 -30.43 12.20 9.27
C GLU A 135 -29.21 11.27 9.10
N MET A 136 -29.31 9.99 9.45
CA MET A 136 -28.13 9.10 9.49
C MET A 136 -27.81 8.47 8.14
N ILE A 137 -28.80 8.33 7.25
CA ILE A 137 -28.61 7.81 5.89
C ILE A 137 -27.77 8.74 5.04
N ASP A 138 -28.03 10.04 5.10
CA ASP A 138 -27.21 11.05 4.41
C ASP A 138 -25.76 11.01 4.89
N ARG A 139 -25.54 10.69 6.17
CA ARG A 139 -24.18 10.55 6.73
C ARG A 139 -23.46 9.29 6.22
N ILE A 140 -24.16 8.26 5.77
CA ILE A 140 -23.53 7.02 5.25
C ILE A 140 -23.06 7.22 3.82
N GLU A 141 -23.87 7.85 2.97
CA GLU A 141 -23.44 8.25 1.63
C GLU A 141 -22.21 9.17 1.73
N TYR A 142 -22.30 10.17 2.61
CA TYR A 142 -21.18 11.05 2.97
C TYR A 142 -19.95 10.25 3.43
N HIS A 143 -20.08 9.33 4.39
CA HIS A 143 -18.93 8.62 4.94
C HIS A 143 -18.35 7.50 4.05
N VAL A 144 -19.15 6.91 3.14
CA VAL A 144 -18.68 5.97 2.12
C VAL A 144 -17.92 6.74 1.04
N GLU A 145 -18.44 7.88 0.60
CA GLU A 145 -17.75 8.82 -0.30
C GLU A 145 -16.39 9.22 0.28
N HIS A 146 -16.35 9.66 1.54
CA HIS A 146 -15.10 10.08 2.18
C HIS A 146 -14.12 8.92 2.43
N ALA A 147 -14.60 7.68 2.62
CA ALA A 147 -13.72 6.52 2.75
C ALA A 147 -12.96 6.24 1.45
N VAL A 148 -13.60 6.45 0.29
CA VAL A 148 -12.93 6.38 -1.02
C VAL A 148 -11.87 7.48 -1.13
N ASP A 149 -12.20 8.71 -0.71
CA ASP A 149 -11.26 9.85 -0.74
C ASP A 149 -10.04 9.64 0.16
N TYR A 150 -10.23 9.08 1.37
CA TYR A 150 -9.11 8.74 2.27
C TYR A 150 -8.21 7.65 1.68
N VAL A 151 -8.77 6.60 1.10
CA VAL A 151 -7.99 5.54 0.44
C VAL A 151 -7.26 6.08 -0.77
N GLN A 152 -7.89 6.95 -1.56
CA GLN A 152 -7.27 7.61 -2.71
C GLN A 152 -6.11 8.51 -2.28
N THR A 153 -6.31 9.32 -1.24
CA THR A 153 -5.26 10.20 -0.67
C THR A 153 -4.11 9.38 -0.10
N ALA A 154 -4.38 8.34 0.69
CA ALA A 154 -3.37 7.42 1.21
C ALA A 154 -2.60 6.72 0.08
N THR A 155 -3.27 6.36 -1.02
CA THR A 155 -2.62 5.78 -2.21
C THR A 155 -1.71 6.79 -2.90
N GLN A 156 -2.09 8.07 -2.95
CA GLN A 156 -1.22 9.12 -3.50
C GLN A 156 -0.02 9.40 -2.60
N ASP A 157 -0.21 9.44 -1.28
CA ASP A 157 0.86 9.71 -0.34
C ASP A 157 1.85 8.55 -0.24
N THR A 158 1.40 7.29 -0.30
CA THR A 158 2.29 6.13 -0.43
C THR A 158 3.10 6.18 -1.73
N LYS A 159 2.49 6.61 -2.85
CA LYS A 159 3.24 6.86 -4.10
C LYS A 159 4.28 7.96 -3.96
N LYS A 160 3.97 9.08 -3.27
CA LYS A 160 4.95 10.14 -3.00
C LYS A 160 6.08 9.64 -2.09
N ALA A 161 5.75 8.88 -1.04
CA ALA A 161 6.71 8.28 -0.13
C ALA A 161 7.70 7.36 -0.87
N LEU A 162 7.22 6.52 -1.80
CA LEU A 162 8.09 5.70 -2.66
C LEU A 162 9.03 6.54 -3.53
N LYS A 163 8.56 7.67 -4.07
CA LYS A 163 9.41 8.60 -4.83
C LYS A 163 10.48 9.25 -3.95
N TYR A 164 10.13 9.69 -2.74
CA TYR A 164 11.09 10.25 -1.79
C TYR A 164 12.12 9.21 -1.34
N GLN A 165 11.67 8.00 -1.02
CA GLN A 165 12.55 6.88 -0.68
C GLN A 165 13.54 6.59 -1.82
N SER A 166 13.08 6.60 -3.07
CA SER A 166 13.94 6.37 -4.24
C SER A 166 14.95 7.50 -4.46
N LYS A 167 14.55 8.76 -4.22
CA LYS A 167 15.45 9.92 -4.31
C LYS A 167 16.50 9.92 -3.20
N ALA A 168 16.12 9.57 -1.97
CA ALA A 168 17.04 9.48 -0.83
C ALA A 168 18.13 8.43 -1.06
N ARG A 169 17.75 7.22 -1.52
CA ARG A 169 18.72 6.16 -1.88
C ARG A 169 19.72 6.60 -2.95
N ARG A 170 19.28 7.42 -3.91
CA ARG A 170 20.16 7.96 -4.96
C ARG A 170 21.14 8.99 -4.38
N GLY A 171 20.70 9.84 -3.46
CA GLY A 171 21.59 10.78 -2.74
C GLY A 171 22.68 10.04 -1.97
N GLU A 172 22.30 9.05 -1.16
CA GLU A 172 23.25 8.20 -0.41
C GLU A 172 24.26 7.47 -1.31
N LEU A 173 23.88 7.14 -2.55
CA LEU A 173 24.77 6.53 -3.52
C LEU A 173 25.76 7.56 -4.09
N VAL A 174 25.29 8.77 -4.40
CA VAL A 174 26.13 9.86 -4.92
C VAL A 174 27.16 10.30 -3.87
N ASP A 175 26.74 10.53 -2.62
CA ASP A 175 27.64 10.93 -1.53
C ASP A 175 28.76 9.90 -1.32
N ARG A 176 28.43 8.60 -1.46
CA ARG A 176 29.39 7.51 -1.36
C ARG A 176 30.38 7.47 -2.51
N ILE A 177 29.90 7.72 -3.74
CA ILE A 177 30.78 7.81 -4.92
C ILE A 177 31.70 9.02 -4.77
N GLU A 178 31.20 10.19 -4.41
CA GLU A 178 32.01 11.40 -4.20
C GLU A 178 33.08 11.18 -3.13
N TYR A 179 32.75 10.50 -2.03
CA TYR A 179 33.72 10.13 -1.00
C TYR A 179 34.85 9.26 -1.57
N HIS A 180 34.52 8.19 -2.29
CA HIS A 180 35.54 7.31 -2.89
C HIS A 180 36.37 8.01 -3.97
N VAL A 181 35.75 8.87 -4.78
CA VAL A 181 36.45 9.69 -5.78
C VAL A 181 37.44 10.63 -5.10
N ALA A 182 37.05 11.34 -4.04
CA ALA A 182 37.94 12.23 -3.30
C ALA A 182 39.12 11.48 -2.66
N GLN A 183 38.88 10.31 -2.07
CA GLN A 183 39.95 9.45 -1.54
C GLN A 183 40.93 9.02 -2.64
N SER A 184 40.42 8.61 -3.81
CA SER A 184 41.26 8.21 -4.94
C SER A 184 42.12 9.37 -5.47
N GLN A 185 41.57 10.58 -5.54
CA GLN A 185 42.30 11.79 -5.95
C GLN A 185 43.45 12.11 -4.99
N ASN A 186 43.22 11.98 -3.68
CA ASN A 186 44.25 12.20 -2.66
C ASN A 186 45.41 11.19 -2.80
N CYS A 187 45.10 9.92 -3.05
CA CYS A 187 46.14 8.89 -3.28
C CYS A 187 46.97 9.21 -4.53
N VAL A 188 46.34 9.63 -5.62
CA VAL A 188 47.03 9.99 -6.87
C VAL A 188 47.94 11.22 -6.67
N GLU A 189 47.46 12.26 -6.00
CA GLU A 189 48.27 13.46 -5.78
C GLU A 189 49.45 13.18 -4.84
N THR A 190 49.26 12.32 -3.83
CA THR A 190 50.34 11.85 -2.96
C THR A 190 51.40 11.11 -3.79
N ALA A 191 50.99 10.13 -4.61
CA ALA A 191 51.90 9.40 -5.48
C ALA A 191 52.65 10.33 -6.45
N ARG A 192 51.98 11.37 -6.96
CA ARG A 192 52.58 12.37 -7.85
C ARG A 192 53.69 13.17 -7.17
N VAL A 193 53.49 13.57 -5.91
CA VAL A 193 54.51 14.26 -5.12
C VAL A 193 55.71 13.36 -4.87
N GLU A 194 55.47 12.11 -4.49
CA GLU A 194 56.53 11.11 -4.29
C GLU A 194 57.34 10.87 -5.57
N LEU A 195 56.67 10.81 -6.73
CA LEU A 195 57.32 10.66 -8.03
C LEU A 195 58.27 11.85 -8.33
N LYS A 196 57.82 13.09 -8.10
CA LYS A 196 58.67 14.28 -8.28
C LYS A 196 59.89 14.26 -7.36
N VAL A 197 59.72 13.79 -6.12
CA VAL A 197 60.82 13.64 -5.17
C VAL A 197 61.82 12.60 -5.69
N ALA A 198 61.34 11.45 -6.18
CA ALA A 198 62.17 10.41 -6.77
C ALA A 198 62.94 10.90 -8.00
N GLU A 199 62.31 11.67 -8.90
CA GLU A 199 62.96 12.31 -10.06
C GLU A 199 64.09 13.27 -9.63
N GLY A 200 63.90 14.00 -8.54
CA GLY A 200 64.91 14.86 -7.95
C GLY A 200 66.14 14.08 -7.48
N TYR A 201 65.93 12.95 -6.80
CA TYR A 201 67.03 12.05 -6.40
C TYR A 201 67.75 11.45 -7.61
N GLN A 202 67.01 10.98 -8.62
CA GLN A 202 67.56 10.47 -9.88
C GLN A 202 68.44 11.51 -10.58
N THR A 203 67.99 12.76 -10.66
CA THR A 203 68.75 13.86 -11.27
C THR A 203 70.04 14.16 -10.52
N LYS A 204 70.00 14.19 -9.18
CA LYS A 204 71.19 14.38 -8.34
C LYS A 204 72.18 13.24 -8.52
N ALA A 205 71.71 11.99 -8.54
CA ALA A 205 72.52 10.81 -8.79
C ALA A 205 73.19 10.86 -10.17
N ARG A 206 72.47 11.23 -11.24
CA ARG A 206 73.04 11.42 -12.58
C ARG A 206 74.13 12.48 -12.59
N LYS A 207 73.91 13.64 -11.96
CA LYS A 207 74.93 14.70 -11.86
C LYS A 207 76.18 14.25 -11.09
N ALA A 208 76.00 13.52 -9.99
CA ALA A 208 77.11 12.95 -9.23
C ALA A 208 77.90 11.96 -10.08
N PHE A 209 77.21 11.03 -10.76
CA PHE A 209 77.81 10.06 -11.68
C PHE A 209 78.67 10.74 -12.75
N TRP A 210 78.11 11.72 -13.47
CA TRP A 210 78.86 12.48 -14.49
C TRP A 210 80.08 13.23 -13.93
N ARG A 211 80.01 13.76 -12.70
CA ARG A 211 81.18 14.40 -12.06
C ARG A 211 82.29 13.40 -11.77
N THR A 212 81.97 12.22 -11.25
CA THR A 212 82.94 11.14 -11.05
C THR A 212 83.52 10.64 -12.36
N GLU A 213 82.68 10.48 -13.38
CA GLU A 213 83.07 10.02 -14.72
C GLU A 213 84.06 11.00 -15.39
N ILE A 214 83.79 12.32 -15.28
CA ILE A 214 84.72 13.37 -15.77
C ILE A 214 86.03 13.35 -14.99
N LYS A 215 85.99 13.20 -13.66
CA LYS A 215 87.21 13.08 -12.83
C LYS A 215 88.01 11.84 -13.21
N HIS A 216 87.34 10.70 -13.44
CA HIS A 216 87.98 9.45 -13.84
C HIS A 216 88.64 9.59 -15.23
N ARG A 217 87.94 10.19 -16.20
CA ARG A 217 88.51 10.51 -17.51
C ARG A 217 89.71 11.46 -17.44
N ARG A 218 89.63 12.51 -16.59
CA ARG A 218 90.76 13.42 -16.35
C ARG A 218 91.96 12.69 -15.76
N TYR A 219 91.74 11.83 -14.77
CA TYR A 219 92.81 11.03 -14.16
C TYR A 219 93.49 10.09 -15.17
N HIS A 220 92.74 9.53 -16.12
CA HIS A 220 93.30 8.74 -17.22
C HIS A 220 94.13 9.59 -18.20
N VAL A 221 93.61 10.76 -18.63
CA VAL A 221 94.38 11.70 -19.47
C VAL A 221 95.67 12.18 -18.79
N GLU A 222 95.62 12.41 -17.48
CA GLU A 222 96.75 12.90 -16.68
C GLU A 222 97.82 11.82 -16.43
N LYS A 223 97.42 10.55 -16.42
CA LYS A 223 98.35 9.39 -16.44
C LYS A 223 98.98 9.18 -17.82
N ASP A 224 98.23 9.39 -18.89
CA ASP A 224 98.74 9.26 -20.27
C ASP A 224 99.75 10.37 -20.62
N THR A 225 99.69 11.54 -19.96
CA THR A 225 100.69 12.61 -20.11
C THR A 225 102.02 12.38 -19.37
N HIS A 226 102.14 11.34 -18.53
CA HIS A 226 103.38 11.07 -17.80
C HIS A 226 104.16 9.83 -18.25
N HIS A 227 103.69 9.09 -19.27
CA HIS A 227 104.51 8.08 -19.94
C HIS A 227 104.20 8.07 -21.44
N SER A 228 105.00 8.79 -22.23
CA SER A 228 105.63 8.26 -23.45
C SER A 228 106.46 9.31 -24.20
N VAL A 229 107.73 8.99 -24.42
CA VAL A 229 108.44 9.29 -25.68
C VAL A 229 109.25 8.02 -26.02
N PRO A 230 109.45 7.66 -27.29
CA PRO A 230 108.46 7.20 -28.27
C PRO A 230 108.81 5.78 -28.78
N GLY A 231 107.84 5.03 -29.31
CA GLY A 231 108.18 3.76 -29.99
C GLY A 231 106.99 2.91 -30.40
N SER A 232 106.61 3.02 -31.68
CA SER A 232 106.00 1.99 -32.54
C SER A 232 105.00 0.99 -31.94
N SER A 233 103.73 1.07 -32.35
CA SER A 233 103.15 0.15 -33.35
C SER A 233 101.63 0.16 -33.28
N SER A 234 101.02 0.20 -34.45
CA SER A 234 99.61 -0.03 -34.69
C SER A 234 99.17 -1.40 -34.16
N SER A 235 98.07 -1.44 -33.39
CA SER A 235 97.20 -2.61 -33.38
C SER A 235 95.77 -2.21 -33.01
N HIS A 236 94.88 -2.33 -33.99
CA HIS A 236 93.45 -2.56 -33.79
C HIS A 236 93.23 -3.53 -32.62
N PHE A 237 92.36 -3.17 -31.67
CA PHE A 237 91.78 -4.14 -30.75
C PHE A 237 90.26 -4.06 -30.81
N ASN A 238 89.70 -5.09 -31.45
CA ASN A 238 88.29 -5.46 -31.40
C ASN A 238 87.85 -5.65 -29.93
N TYR A 239 86.75 -5.01 -29.55
CA TYR A 239 86.15 -5.17 -28.22
C TYR A 239 85.41 -6.50 -28.12
N HIS A 240 85.91 -7.39 -27.25
CA HIS A 240 85.27 -8.66 -26.94
C HIS A 240 84.06 -8.48 -25.98
N PRO A 241 82.97 -9.28 -26.12
CA PRO A 241 81.73 -9.14 -25.34
C PRO A 241 81.83 -9.46 -23.83
N GLY A 242 83.02 -9.80 -23.31
CA GLY A 242 83.24 -10.21 -21.92
C GLY A 242 83.82 -9.13 -21.00
N SER A 243 84.05 -7.90 -21.48
CA SER A 243 84.55 -6.81 -20.64
C SER A 243 83.49 -6.32 -19.64
N LEU A 244 83.90 -6.01 -18.41
CA LEU A 244 83.08 -5.37 -17.37
C LEU A 244 82.28 -4.15 -17.88
N VAL A 245 82.84 -3.40 -18.85
CA VAL A 245 82.17 -2.27 -19.49
C VAL A 245 81.01 -2.73 -20.40
N GLY A 246 81.20 -3.85 -21.12
CA GLY A 246 80.15 -4.49 -21.92
C GLY A 246 79.04 -5.05 -21.03
N ILE A 247 79.41 -5.71 -19.92
CA ILE A 247 78.46 -6.25 -18.93
C ILE A 247 77.65 -5.11 -18.30
N MET A 248 78.29 -4.01 -17.87
CA MET A 248 77.57 -2.86 -17.30
C MET A 248 76.65 -2.19 -18.32
N ARG A 249 77.06 -2.09 -19.59
CA ARG A 249 76.21 -1.51 -20.64
C ARG A 249 75.01 -2.41 -20.93
N GLN A 250 75.21 -3.73 -20.96
CA GLN A 250 74.13 -4.72 -21.08
C GLN A 250 73.17 -4.66 -19.87
N GLN A 251 73.72 -4.46 -18.67
CA GLN A 251 72.94 -4.38 -17.43
C GLN A 251 72.12 -3.08 -17.35
N VAL A 252 72.64 -1.96 -17.84
CA VAL A 252 71.89 -0.69 -17.95
C VAL A 252 70.78 -0.78 -19.00
N VAL A 253 71.02 -1.45 -20.14
CA VAL A 253 69.98 -1.68 -21.15
C VAL A 253 68.88 -2.59 -20.61
N MET A 254 69.24 -3.69 -19.93
CA MET A 254 68.27 -4.59 -19.29
C MET A 254 67.43 -3.91 -18.19
N ILE A 255 68.04 -3.00 -17.40
CA ILE A 255 67.32 -2.22 -16.39
C ILE A 255 66.38 -1.20 -17.05
N ALA A 256 66.79 -0.57 -18.16
CA ALA A 256 65.95 0.36 -18.90
C ALA A 256 64.75 -0.35 -19.56
N ASP A 257 64.97 -1.53 -20.15
CA ASP A 257 63.91 -2.33 -20.77
C ASP A 257 62.94 -2.89 -19.71
N SER A 258 63.43 -3.28 -18.53
CA SER A 258 62.59 -3.70 -17.40
C SER A 258 61.72 -2.54 -16.86
N ALA A 259 62.24 -1.31 -16.86
CA ALA A 259 61.49 -0.13 -16.45
C ALA A 259 60.42 0.27 -17.50
N ALA A 260 60.72 0.13 -18.79
CA ALA A 260 59.76 0.35 -19.86
C ALA A 260 58.61 -0.66 -19.83
N ASN A 261 58.91 -1.95 -19.57
CA ASN A 261 57.90 -3.00 -19.44
C ASN A 261 57.01 -2.83 -18.19
N ALA A 262 57.55 -2.29 -17.10
CA ALA A 262 56.75 -1.98 -15.91
C ALA A 262 55.73 -0.85 -16.17
N ALA A 263 56.10 0.15 -16.98
CA ALA A 263 55.23 1.27 -17.34
C ALA A 263 54.08 0.86 -18.28
N THR A 264 54.30 -0.08 -19.21
CA THR A 264 53.23 -0.62 -20.07
C THR A 264 52.25 -1.50 -19.30
N VAL A 265 52.70 -2.28 -18.31
CA VAL A 265 51.83 -3.10 -17.47
C VAL A 265 50.94 -2.23 -16.56
N THR A 266 51.43 -1.10 -16.04
CA THR A 266 50.62 -0.17 -15.26
C THR A 266 49.58 0.59 -16.10
N ASN A 267 49.89 0.90 -17.35
CA ASN A 267 48.93 1.55 -18.25
C ASN A 267 47.85 0.57 -18.74
N ALA A 268 48.20 -0.71 -18.99
CA ALA A 268 47.22 -1.74 -19.33
C ALA A 268 46.25 -2.06 -18.16
N ALA A 269 46.70 -1.95 -16.91
CA ALA A 269 45.85 -2.09 -15.73
C ALA A 269 44.89 -0.90 -15.52
N ALA A 270 45.24 0.29 -16.03
CA ALA A 270 44.36 1.46 -16.00
C ALA A 270 43.23 1.38 -17.04
N ASP A 271 43.50 0.85 -18.24
CA ASP A 271 42.49 0.69 -19.29
C ASP A 271 41.49 -0.46 -19.03
N ALA A 272 41.92 -1.53 -18.33
CA ALA A 272 41.05 -2.65 -17.96
C ALA A 272 40.00 -2.31 -16.89
N ASN A 273 40.18 -1.22 -16.13
CA ASN A 273 39.26 -0.78 -15.07
C ASN A 273 38.20 0.22 -15.57
N LEU A 274 38.17 0.52 -16.88
CA LEU A 274 37.22 1.44 -17.53
C LEU A 274 36.20 0.72 -18.44
N THR A 275 36.19 -0.62 -18.48
CA THR A 275 35.25 -1.41 -19.30
C THR A 275 34.47 -2.50 -18.54
N CYS A 276 34.23 -2.32 -17.23
CA CYS A 276 33.20 -3.07 -16.49
C CYS A 276 32.24 -2.12 -15.76
#